data_AF-A0A967MAS1-F1
#
_entry.id   AF-A0A967MAS1-F1
#
_cell.length_a   1.000
_cell.length_b   1.000
_cell.length_c   1.000
_cell.angle_alpha   90.00
_cell.angle_beta   90.00
_cell.angle_gamma   90.00
#
_symmetry.space_group_name_H-M   'P 1'
#
loop_
_entity.id
_entity.type
_entity.pdbx_description
1 polymer ?
#
loop_
_entity_poly.entity_id
_entity_poly.type
_entity_poly.pdbx_seq_one_letter_code
_entity_poly.pdbx_strand_id
1 'polypeptide(L)'
;MHIGTAGVINRLDDAMTQITPLIETTKQSMLLDRDFLVIQRDPSIILDNFKSDEEKKSLAVRIQGKAKTMFPDGISGDKDYDEEQDGLDTGKGDQLMEGDINLIVVADTDILTDLFWIRTQSYFGLDMPQPIADNGNFIVNSIDNLSGSNDLISLRSRGEFVRPFERVEVIRRDAELKFREREQELQVKLQEAEQKLQRLQQEQGTDANLILTPEQSAELEQLREIRLETRKELRAVQHELKKNIEDLGTRLRIINIGLIPVLVILIALGTGIYRTNRRQ
;
A
#
# COMPACT_ATOMS: atom_id res chain seq x y z
N MET A 1 0.90 -8.93 0.90
CA MET A 1 -0.39 -8.91 0.18
C MET A 1 -0.44 -7.66 -0.67
N HIS A 2 -0.86 -7.79 -1.93
CA HIS A 2 -1.17 -6.65 -2.78
C HIS A 2 -2.66 -6.61 -3.02
N ILE A 3 -3.24 -5.43 -2.89
CA ILE A 3 -4.66 -5.18 -2.99
C ILE A 3 -4.77 -3.91 -3.84
N GLY A 4 -5.76 -3.85 -4.72
CA GLY A 4 -6.02 -2.72 -5.57
C GLY A 4 -6.75 -1.62 -4.80
N THR A 5 -7.93 -1.25 -5.31
CA THR A 5 -8.82 -0.32 -4.61
C THR A 5 -9.87 -1.13 -3.86
N ALA A 6 -9.56 -1.52 -2.62
CA ALA A 6 -10.48 -2.29 -1.81
C ALA A 6 -11.56 -1.42 -1.16
N GLY A 7 -12.76 -2.01 -1.05
CA GLY A 7 -13.76 -1.54 -0.11
C GLY A 7 -13.40 -1.86 1.34
N VAL A 8 -14.31 -1.52 2.25
CA VAL A 8 -14.16 -1.81 3.69
C VAL A 8 -15.39 -2.56 4.18
N ILE A 9 -15.16 -3.57 5.00
CA ILE A 9 -16.20 -4.41 5.57
C ILE A 9 -16.44 -3.96 7.01
N ASN A 10 -17.63 -3.44 7.27
CA ASN A 10 -18.07 -3.03 8.59
C ASN A 10 -19.05 -4.05 9.17
N ARG A 11 -18.94 -4.28 10.48
CA ARG A 11 -19.91 -5.10 11.22
C ARG A 11 -21.15 -4.26 11.53
N LEU A 12 -22.32 -4.86 11.39
CA LEU A 12 -23.58 -4.29 11.88
C LEU A 12 -23.75 -4.63 13.38
N ASP A 13 -24.24 -3.68 14.17
CA ASP A 13 -24.36 -3.81 15.62
C ASP A 13 -25.24 -5.00 16.05
N ASP A 14 -26.30 -5.28 15.29
CA ASP A 14 -27.27 -6.35 15.57
C ASP A 14 -26.90 -7.71 14.92
N ALA A 15 -25.67 -7.87 14.42
CA ALA A 15 -25.26 -9.10 13.74
C ALA A 15 -25.10 -10.29 14.72
N MET A 16 -25.85 -11.36 14.47
CA MET A 16 -25.75 -12.64 15.21
C MET A 16 -24.52 -13.48 14.83
N THR A 17 -23.85 -13.13 13.73
CA THR A 17 -22.66 -13.83 13.24
C THR A 17 -21.38 -13.29 13.90
N GLN A 18 -20.44 -14.19 14.16
CA GLN A 18 -19.10 -13.85 14.57
C GLN A 18 -18.30 -13.36 13.36
N ILE A 19 -17.73 -12.16 13.46
CA ILE A 19 -16.84 -11.60 12.44
C ILE A 19 -15.42 -11.56 13.00
N THR A 20 -14.49 -12.23 12.31
CA THR A 20 -13.06 -12.24 12.64
C THR A 20 -12.29 -11.59 11.49
N PRO A 21 -11.60 -10.46 11.71
CA PRO A 21 -10.78 -9.84 10.66
C PRO A 21 -9.60 -10.73 10.28
N LEU A 22 -9.36 -10.87 8.98
CA LEU A 22 -8.22 -11.61 8.41
C LEU A 22 -7.16 -10.68 7.81
N ILE A 23 -7.62 -9.60 7.16
CA ILE A 23 -6.76 -8.55 6.61
C ILE A 23 -7.30 -7.21 7.09
N GLU A 24 -6.45 -6.43 7.75
CA GLU A 24 -6.76 -5.09 8.24
C GLU A 24 -5.76 -4.08 7.70
N THR A 25 -6.23 -2.85 7.51
CA THR A 25 -5.33 -1.71 7.34
C THR A 25 -4.60 -1.40 8.65
N THR A 26 -3.57 -0.56 8.56
CA THR A 26 -3.06 0.13 9.75
C THR A 26 -4.05 1.23 10.17
N LYS A 27 -3.78 1.87 11.32
CA LYS A 27 -4.52 3.05 11.77
C LYS A 27 -4.40 4.24 10.81
N GLN A 28 -3.29 4.29 10.06
CA GLN A 28 -3.05 5.32 9.05
C GLN A 28 -3.71 4.90 7.74
N SER A 29 -5.04 4.93 7.73
CA SER A 29 -5.86 4.62 6.57
C SER A 29 -6.93 5.69 6.38
N MET A 30 -7.35 5.92 5.14
CA MET A 30 -8.39 6.88 4.78
C MET A 30 -9.40 6.20 3.86
N LEU A 31 -10.69 6.46 4.05
CA LEU A 31 -11.70 6.13 3.04
C LEU A 31 -11.74 7.24 1.99
N LEU A 32 -11.64 6.85 0.72
CA LEU A 32 -11.75 7.76 -0.40
C LEU A 32 -13.07 7.53 -1.12
N ASP A 33 -13.68 8.63 -1.55
CA ASP A 33 -14.86 8.57 -2.39
C ASP A 33 -14.51 7.93 -3.75
N ARG A 34 -15.40 7.07 -4.25
CA ARG A 34 -15.18 6.36 -5.51
C ARG A 34 -15.02 7.32 -6.68
N ASP A 35 -15.84 8.36 -6.74
CA ASP A 35 -15.82 9.31 -7.85
C ASP A 35 -14.56 10.17 -7.78
N PHE A 36 -14.09 10.52 -6.58
CA PHE A 36 -12.78 11.16 -6.41
C PHE A 36 -11.64 10.31 -7.00
N LEU A 37 -11.61 9.00 -6.75
CA LEU A 37 -10.58 8.10 -7.30
C LEU A 37 -10.67 7.91 -8.82
N VAL A 38 -11.88 7.91 -9.39
CA VAL A 38 -12.06 7.77 -10.84
C VAL A 38 -11.65 9.04 -11.58
N ILE A 39 -11.97 10.21 -11.01
CA ILE A 39 -11.65 11.52 -11.58
C ILE A 39 -10.17 11.84 -11.39
N GLN A 40 -9.64 11.60 -10.19
CA GLN A 40 -8.27 11.93 -9.84
C GLN A 40 -7.33 10.74 -10.10
N ARG A 41 -6.66 10.76 -11.25
CA ARG A 41 -5.68 9.74 -11.63
C ARG A 41 -4.26 10.03 -11.16
N ASP A 42 -3.99 11.22 -10.61
CA ASP A 42 -2.68 11.59 -10.07
C ASP A 42 -2.54 11.14 -8.60
N PRO A 43 -1.64 10.18 -8.30
CA PRO A 43 -1.42 9.71 -6.93
C PRO A 43 -0.94 10.81 -5.98
N SER A 44 -0.28 11.85 -6.49
CA SER A 44 0.23 12.96 -5.69
C SER A 44 -0.92 13.70 -5.01
N ILE A 45 -1.98 13.97 -5.77
CA ILE A 45 -3.17 14.69 -5.28
C ILE A 45 -3.96 13.83 -4.27
N ILE A 46 -4.01 12.51 -4.49
CA ILE A 46 -4.62 11.59 -3.51
C ILE A 46 -3.85 11.63 -2.19
N LEU A 47 -2.52 11.59 -2.26
CA LEU A 47 -1.67 11.63 -1.08
C LEU A 47 -1.71 12.98 -0.36
N ASP A 48 -1.90 14.10 -1.08
CA ASP A 48 -2.00 15.43 -0.47
C ASP A 48 -3.30 15.63 0.31
N ASN A 49 -4.36 14.97 -0.13
CA ASN A 49 -5.64 14.97 0.57
C ASN A 49 -5.76 13.85 1.61
N PHE A 50 -4.73 13.03 1.76
CA PHE A 50 -4.73 11.92 2.71
C PHE A 50 -4.79 12.44 4.15
N LYS A 51 -5.83 12.03 4.88
CA LYS A 51 -5.97 12.23 6.31
C LYS A 51 -6.26 10.89 6.96
N SER A 52 -5.45 10.54 7.94
CA SER A 52 -5.63 9.30 8.71
C SER A 52 -6.93 9.37 9.50
N ASP A 53 -7.75 8.33 9.40
CA ASP A 53 -8.93 8.14 10.24
C ASP A 53 -8.56 7.56 11.62
N GLU A 54 -7.27 7.25 11.86
CA GLU A 54 -6.73 6.63 13.08
C GLU A 54 -7.39 5.30 13.49
N GLU A 55 -8.10 4.70 12.55
CA GLU A 55 -8.87 3.47 12.71
C GLU A 55 -8.37 2.39 11.75
N LYS A 56 -8.35 1.15 12.23
CA LYS A 56 -8.10 -0.01 11.38
C LYS A 56 -9.38 -0.39 10.65
N LYS A 57 -9.26 -0.64 9.35
CA LYS A 57 -10.37 -1.03 8.50
C LYS A 57 -10.19 -2.46 8.04
N SER A 58 -11.24 -3.27 8.12
CA SER A 58 -11.19 -4.65 7.67
C SER A 58 -11.38 -4.73 6.16
N LEU A 59 -10.40 -5.30 5.47
CA LEU A 59 -10.43 -5.52 4.01
C LEU A 59 -10.86 -6.96 3.68
N ALA A 60 -10.56 -7.90 4.58
CA ALA A 60 -11.06 -9.27 4.50
C ALA A 60 -11.46 -9.76 5.89
N VAL A 61 -12.62 -10.42 5.98
CA VAL A 61 -13.15 -10.96 7.24
C VAL A 61 -13.63 -12.38 7.05
N ARG A 62 -13.57 -13.15 8.13
CA ARG A 62 -14.28 -14.41 8.27
C ARG A 62 -15.60 -14.17 9.00
N ILE A 63 -16.68 -14.73 8.47
CA ILE A 63 -18.02 -14.65 9.06
C ILE A 63 -18.47 -16.07 9.39
N GLN A 64 -18.83 -16.31 10.66
CA GLN A 64 -19.24 -17.61 11.16
C GLN A 64 -20.47 -17.52 12.04
N GLY A 65 -21.32 -18.56 11.99
CA GLY A 65 -22.48 -18.71 12.87
C GLY A 65 -23.80 -18.66 12.13
N LYS A 66 -24.90 -18.51 12.88
CA LYS A 66 -26.25 -18.58 12.31
C LYS A 66 -26.57 -17.38 11.45
N ALA A 67 -27.08 -17.65 10.25
CA ALA A 67 -27.61 -16.65 9.34
C ALA A 67 -29.01 -17.04 8.87
N LYS A 68 -29.80 -16.02 8.56
CA LYS A 68 -31.16 -16.14 8.03
C LYS A 68 -31.17 -15.75 6.56
N THR A 69 -31.91 -16.49 5.73
CA THR A 69 -32.06 -16.14 4.31
C THR A 69 -32.80 -14.80 4.15
N MET A 70 -32.31 -13.96 3.23
CA MET A 70 -33.03 -12.76 2.79
C MET A 70 -34.00 -13.06 1.63
N PHE A 71 -34.03 -14.31 1.16
CA PHE A 71 -34.91 -14.79 0.11
C PHE A 71 -35.79 -15.94 0.64
N PRO A 72 -36.70 -15.68 1.59
CA PRO A 72 -37.56 -16.73 2.18
C PRO A 72 -38.53 -17.33 1.17
N ASP A 73 -38.91 -16.58 0.14
CA ASP A 73 -39.80 -17.04 -0.94
C ASP A 73 -39.02 -17.52 -2.17
N GLY A 74 -37.69 -17.68 -2.06
CA GLY A 74 -36.78 -17.93 -3.18
C GLY A 74 -36.43 -16.68 -3.96
N ILE A 75 -35.41 -16.81 -4.82
CA ILE A 75 -35.06 -15.76 -5.77
C ILE A 75 -36.16 -15.78 -6.84
N SER A 76 -37.13 -14.87 -6.74
CA SER A 76 -38.07 -14.65 -7.83
C SER A 76 -37.26 -14.09 -8.98
N GLY A 77 -36.95 -14.93 -9.96
CA GLY A 77 -36.33 -14.48 -11.21
C GLY A 77 -37.19 -13.39 -11.82
N ASP A 78 -36.58 -12.24 -12.12
CA ASP A 78 -37.19 -11.25 -12.98
C ASP A 78 -37.64 -11.95 -14.27
N LYS A 79 -38.91 -11.80 -14.62
CA LYS A 79 -39.57 -12.45 -15.76
C LYS A 79 -39.15 -11.87 -17.12
N ASP A 80 -37.97 -11.28 -17.22
CA ASP A 80 -37.47 -10.60 -18.42
C ASP A 80 -36.19 -11.25 -19.01
N TYR A 81 -35.75 -12.39 -18.47
CA TYR A 81 -34.77 -13.24 -19.14
C TYR A 81 -35.49 -14.37 -19.86
N ASP A 82 -35.47 -14.30 -21.19
CA ASP A 82 -36.00 -15.33 -22.10
C ASP A 82 -35.50 -16.73 -21.67
N GLU A 83 -36.42 -17.54 -21.18
CA GLU A 83 -36.22 -18.95 -20.81
C GLU A 83 -35.96 -19.80 -22.06
N GLU A 84 -34.72 -19.81 -22.56
CA GLU A 84 -34.23 -20.91 -23.39
C GLU A 84 -32.77 -21.25 -23.06
N GLN A 85 -32.50 -21.65 -21.81
CA GLN A 85 -31.66 -22.83 -21.54
C GLN A 85 -31.60 -23.20 -20.07
N ASP A 86 -31.77 -24.51 -19.88
CA ASP A 86 -31.46 -25.33 -18.73
C ASP A 86 -32.56 -25.50 -17.66
N GLY A 87 -33.06 -26.74 -17.62
CA GLY A 87 -34.10 -27.23 -16.71
C GLY A 87 -33.59 -27.38 -15.27
N LEU A 88 -33.28 -26.25 -14.64
CA LEU A 88 -33.24 -26.17 -13.19
C LEU A 88 -34.68 -26.04 -12.72
N ASP A 89 -35.23 -27.19 -12.31
CA ASP A 89 -36.39 -27.28 -11.43
C ASP A 89 -36.19 -26.29 -10.28
N THR A 90 -36.77 -25.09 -10.39
CA THR A 90 -36.97 -24.16 -9.27
C THR A 90 -38.14 -24.69 -8.44
N GLY A 91 -38.05 -25.98 -8.10
CA GLY A 91 -38.92 -26.61 -7.15
C GLY A 91 -38.90 -25.78 -5.88
N LYS A 92 -40.07 -25.63 -5.28
CA LYS A 92 -40.25 -25.21 -3.88
C LYS A 92 -39.61 -26.26 -2.94
N GLY A 93 -38.35 -26.61 -3.18
CA GLY A 93 -37.55 -27.48 -2.35
C GLY A 93 -37.19 -26.71 -1.08
N ASP A 94 -37.36 -27.39 0.04
CA ASP A 94 -37.04 -27.02 1.41
C ASP A 94 -35.90 -25.98 1.51
N GLN A 95 -36.25 -24.69 1.38
CA GLN A 95 -35.27 -23.62 1.43
C GLN A 95 -34.86 -23.46 2.88
N LEU A 96 -33.56 -23.60 3.14
CA LEU A 96 -33.00 -23.40 4.47
C LEU A 96 -33.23 -21.94 4.87
N MET A 97 -34.26 -21.72 5.70
CA MET A 97 -34.64 -20.40 6.19
C MET A 97 -33.56 -19.83 7.11
N GLU A 98 -32.90 -20.71 7.86
CA GLU A 98 -31.83 -20.40 8.80
C GLU A 98 -30.79 -21.53 8.78
N GLY A 99 -29.51 -21.19 8.90
CA GLY A 99 -28.43 -22.16 8.92
C GLY A 99 -27.12 -21.56 9.41
N ASP A 100 -26.20 -22.42 9.85
CA ASP A 100 -24.84 -22.01 10.19
C ASP A 100 -24.02 -21.79 8.92
N ILE A 101 -23.39 -20.63 8.79
CA ILE A 101 -22.54 -20.27 7.66
C ILE A 101 -21.07 -20.16 8.11
N ASN A 102 -20.16 -20.39 7.16
CA ASN A 102 -18.74 -20.13 7.30
C ASN A 102 -18.23 -19.50 6.00
N LEU A 103 -17.97 -18.19 6.02
CA LEU A 103 -17.62 -17.41 4.85
C LEU A 103 -16.30 -16.67 5.07
N ILE A 104 -15.57 -16.46 3.99
CA ILE A 104 -14.50 -15.46 3.92
C ILE A 104 -14.92 -14.43 2.88
N VAL A 105 -15.05 -13.18 3.32
CA VAL A 105 -15.43 -12.06 2.47
C VAL A 105 -14.20 -11.17 2.29
N VAL A 106 -13.88 -10.85 1.04
CA VAL A 106 -12.77 -9.96 0.66
C VAL A 106 -13.35 -8.80 -0.12
N ALA A 107 -12.98 -7.57 0.24
CA ALA A 107 -13.52 -6.34 -0.33
C ALA A 107 -12.85 -5.90 -1.65
N ASP A 108 -12.08 -6.79 -2.27
CA ASP A 108 -11.40 -6.57 -3.54
C ASP A 108 -11.30 -7.90 -4.30
N THR A 109 -11.78 -7.93 -5.54
CA THR A 109 -11.70 -9.10 -6.42
C THR A 109 -10.35 -9.22 -7.11
N ASP A 110 -9.61 -8.11 -7.25
CA ASP A 110 -8.35 -8.07 -7.99
C ASP A 110 -7.26 -8.90 -7.33
N ILE A 111 -7.42 -9.23 -6.05
CA ILE A 111 -6.57 -10.14 -5.29
C ILE A 111 -6.41 -11.52 -5.95
N LEU A 112 -7.39 -11.94 -6.76
CA LEU A 112 -7.41 -13.21 -7.49
C LEU A 112 -6.55 -13.18 -8.77
N THR A 113 -6.21 -12.00 -9.27
CA THR A 113 -5.56 -11.85 -10.58
C THR A 113 -4.05 -11.99 -10.47
N ASP A 114 -3.43 -12.73 -11.39
CA ASP A 114 -1.98 -13.02 -11.42
C ASP A 114 -1.10 -11.77 -11.30
N LEU A 115 -1.55 -10.64 -11.87
CA LEU A 115 -0.85 -9.35 -11.84
C LEU A 115 -0.54 -8.85 -10.42
N PHE A 116 -1.33 -9.25 -9.43
CA PHE A 116 -1.15 -8.80 -8.04
C PHE A 116 -0.18 -9.67 -7.23
N TRP A 117 0.27 -10.80 -7.74
CA TRP A 117 1.10 -11.73 -6.95
C TRP A 117 2.16 -12.49 -7.73
N ILE A 118 2.15 -12.45 -9.06
CA ILE A 118 3.14 -13.06 -9.93
C ILE A 118 3.69 -12.00 -10.88
N ARG A 119 5.02 -11.93 -10.98
CA ARG A 119 5.73 -11.17 -12.02
C ARG A 119 6.47 -12.15 -12.90
N THR A 120 6.23 -12.13 -14.20
CA THR A 120 7.00 -12.91 -15.16
C THR A 120 8.26 -12.15 -15.56
N GLN A 121 9.42 -12.81 -15.48
CA GLN A 121 10.68 -12.30 -16.03
C GLN A 121 11.15 -13.23 -17.13
N SER A 122 11.45 -12.68 -18.31
CA SER A 122 12.04 -13.46 -19.39
C SER A 122 13.52 -13.64 -19.13
N TYR A 123 13.94 -14.89 -18.94
CA TYR A 123 15.34 -15.26 -18.77
C TYR A 123 15.72 -16.23 -19.87
N PHE A 124 16.63 -15.82 -20.76
CA PHE A 124 17.00 -16.61 -21.95
C PHE A 124 15.80 -17.04 -22.84
N GLY A 125 14.76 -16.21 -22.94
CA GLY A 125 13.56 -16.51 -23.73
C GLY A 125 12.59 -17.49 -23.06
N LEU A 126 12.84 -17.88 -21.80
CA LEU A 126 11.92 -18.63 -20.97
C LEU A 126 11.26 -17.67 -19.96
N ASP A 127 9.94 -17.68 -19.90
CA ASP A 127 9.20 -16.90 -18.92
C ASP A 127 9.22 -17.62 -17.57
N MET A 128 9.91 -17.04 -16.59
CA MET A 128 9.99 -17.55 -15.23
C MET A 128 9.06 -16.74 -14.31
N PRO A 129 8.02 -17.35 -13.72
CA PRO A 129 7.16 -16.67 -12.75
C PRO A 129 7.91 -16.46 -11.43
N GLN A 130 7.93 -15.23 -10.94
CA GLN A 130 8.46 -14.85 -9.64
C GLN A 130 7.32 -14.37 -8.74
N PRO A 131 7.11 -14.97 -7.56
CA PRO A 131 6.11 -14.48 -6.62
C PRO A 131 6.53 -13.11 -6.06
N ILE A 132 5.62 -12.15 -6.08
CA ILE A 132 5.82 -10.79 -5.53
C ILE A 132 4.92 -10.50 -4.32
N ALA A 133 3.86 -11.30 -4.12
CA ALA A 133 2.98 -11.21 -2.96
C ALA A 133 2.37 -12.58 -2.64
N ASP A 134 1.90 -12.74 -1.41
CA ASP A 134 1.28 -13.98 -0.91
C ASP A 134 -0.23 -14.11 -1.19
N ASN A 135 -0.75 -13.44 -2.23
CA ASN A 135 -2.20 -13.39 -2.44
C ASN A 135 -2.81 -14.77 -2.68
N GLY A 136 -2.25 -15.60 -3.56
CA GLY A 136 -2.82 -16.94 -3.73
C GLY A 136 -2.37 -17.96 -2.70
N ASN A 137 -1.30 -17.71 -1.94
CA ASN A 137 -1.11 -18.44 -0.69
C ASN A 137 -2.32 -18.19 0.24
N PHE A 138 -2.76 -16.93 0.37
CA PHE A 138 -3.97 -16.60 1.12
C PHE A 138 -5.24 -17.25 0.54
N ILE A 139 -5.44 -17.24 -0.79
CA ILE A 139 -6.63 -17.83 -1.42
C ILE A 139 -6.68 -19.35 -1.22
N VAL A 140 -5.57 -20.06 -1.52
CA VAL A 140 -5.51 -21.52 -1.35
C VAL A 140 -5.71 -21.89 0.11
N ASN A 141 -5.05 -21.19 1.04
CA ASN A 141 -5.24 -21.44 2.48
C ASN A 141 -6.67 -21.13 2.93
N SER A 142 -7.34 -20.15 2.33
CA SER A 142 -8.74 -19.81 2.62
C SER A 142 -9.69 -20.92 2.17
N ILE A 143 -9.50 -21.46 0.96
CA ILE A 143 -10.27 -22.60 0.43
C ILE A 143 -10.06 -23.85 1.29
N ASP A 144 -8.80 -24.19 1.57
CA ASP A 144 -8.44 -25.33 2.43
C ASP A 144 -9.08 -25.20 3.82
N ASN A 145 -9.10 -23.98 4.37
CA ASN A 145 -9.67 -23.74 5.68
C ASN A 145 -11.20 -23.82 5.71
N LEU A 146 -11.87 -23.30 4.68
CA LEU A 146 -13.32 -23.41 4.53
C LEU A 146 -13.76 -24.86 4.30
N SER A 147 -12.91 -25.69 3.70
CA SER A 147 -13.11 -27.14 3.52
C SER A 147 -12.96 -27.96 4.82
N GLY A 148 -12.60 -27.32 5.94
CA GLY A 148 -12.62 -27.94 7.28
C GLY A 148 -11.32 -28.62 7.73
N SER A 149 -10.21 -28.45 7.02
CA SER A 149 -8.91 -29.09 7.34
C SER A 149 -8.09 -28.36 8.42
N ASN A 150 -8.75 -27.94 9.52
CA ASN A 150 -8.16 -27.03 10.52
C ASN A 150 -6.89 -27.56 11.22
N ASP A 151 -6.79 -28.88 11.42
CA ASP A 151 -5.71 -29.47 12.24
C ASP A 151 -4.33 -29.41 11.58
N LEU A 152 -4.27 -29.45 10.24
CA LEU A 152 -3.00 -29.46 9.48
C LEU A 152 -2.63 -28.08 8.89
N ILE A 153 -3.58 -27.14 8.79
CA ILE A 153 -3.34 -25.78 8.26
C ILE A 153 -2.56 -24.90 9.25
N SER A 154 -2.79 -25.07 10.57
CA SER A 154 -2.08 -24.32 11.62
C SER A 154 -0.56 -24.58 11.65
N LEU A 155 -0.12 -25.71 11.08
CA LEU A 155 1.28 -26.09 10.96
C LEU A 155 1.96 -25.50 9.72
N ARG A 156 1.20 -25.23 8.64
CA ARG A 156 1.70 -24.63 7.39
C ARG A 156 1.74 -23.09 7.43
N SER A 157 0.82 -22.45 8.17
CA SER A 157 0.68 -20.98 8.20
C SER A 157 1.63 -20.25 9.16
N ARG A 158 2.52 -20.97 9.87
CA ARG A 158 3.68 -20.36 10.54
C ARG A 158 4.77 -19.98 9.53
N GLY A 159 4.36 -19.34 8.44
CA GLY A 159 5.24 -18.63 7.53
C GLY A 159 5.84 -17.40 8.22
N GLU A 160 6.93 -16.89 7.67
CA GLU A 160 7.74 -15.80 8.25
C GLU A 160 6.87 -14.64 8.73
N PHE A 161 6.70 -14.52 10.05
CA PHE A 161 6.11 -13.34 10.65
C PHE A 161 7.10 -12.19 10.49
N VAL A 162 6.93 -11.38 9.44
CA VAL A 162 7.66 -10.13 9.30
C VAL A 162 7.17 -9.23 10.43
N ARG A 163 8.01 -9.00 11.43
CA ARG A 163 7.81 -7.90 12.39
C ARG A 163 8.42 -6.65 11.76
N PRO A 164 7.64 -5.80 11.08
CA PRO A 164 8.17 -4.56 10.56
C PRO A 164 8.67 -3.68 11.72
N PHE A 165 9.70 -2.89 11.45
CA PHE A 165 10.17 -1.91 12.42
C PHE A 165 9.23 -0.70 12.40
N GLU A 166 8.07 -0.81 13.05
CA GLU A 166 7.02 0.22 13.04
C GLU A 166 7.55 1.62 13.38
N ARG A 167 8.43 1.74 14.39
CA ARG A 167 9.07 3.02 14.74
C ARG A 167 9.91 3.61 13.61
N VAL A 168 10.58 2.77 12.83
CA VAL A 168 11.41 3.21 11.70
C VAL A 168 10.53 3.66 10.54
N GLU A 169 9.43 2.96 10.32
CA GLU A 169 8.43 3.33 9.31
C GLU A 169 7.81 4.70 9.63
N VAL A 170 7.46 4.95 10.91
CA VAL A 170 6.98 6.26 11.37
C VAL A 170 8.02 7.35 11.13
N ILE A 171 9.29 7.14 11.52
CA ILE A 171 10.35 8.14 11.31
C ILE A 171 10.55 8.43 9.82
N ARG A 172 10.55 7.39 8.98
CA ARG A 172 10.68 7.53 7.53
C ARG A 172 9.51 8.34 6.96
N ARG A 173 8.28 8.02 7.37
CA ARG A 173 7.06 8.71 6.94
C ARG A 173 7.05 10.18 7.38
N ASP A 174 7.41 10.47 8.62
CA ASP A 174 7.51 11.85 9.13
C ASP A 174 8.55 12.67 8.38
N ALA A 175 9.67 12.04 7.99
CA ALA A 175 10.66 12.69 7.14
C ALA A 175 10.06 12.97 5.75
N GLU A 176 9.45 11.97 5.09
CA GLU A 176 8.79 12.13 3.79
C GLU A 176 7.75 13.27 3.80
N LEU A 177 6.93 13.38 4.86
CA LEU A 177 5.94 14.45 5.01
C LEU A 177 6.57 15.85 5.10
N LYS A 178 7.61 16.01 5.92
CA LYS A 178 8.29 17.33 6.09
C LYS A 178 8.97 17.81 4.81
N PHE A 179 9.55 16.89 4.05
CA PHE A 179 10.23 17.24 2.79
C PHE A 179 9.25 17.48 1.65
N ARG A 180 8.08 16.85 1.66
CA ARG A 180 7.03 17.05 0.66
C ARG A 180 6.54 18.50 0.61
N GLU A 181 6.24 19.12 1.76
CA GLU A 181 5.76 20.51 1.80
C GLU A 181 6.77 21.44 1.11
N ARG A 182 8.06 21.27 1.42
CA ARG A 182 9.13 22.05 0.80
C ARG A 182 9.29 21.74 -0.69
N GLU A 183 9.15 20.48 -1.10
CA GLU A 183 9.20 20.08 -2.51
C GLU A 183 8.07 20.74 -3.31
N GLN A 184 6.85 20.76 -2.77
CA GLN A 184 5.69 21.39 -3.38
C GLN A 184 5.87 22.90 -3.53
N GLU A 185 6.32 23.59 -2.48
CA GLU A 185 6.65 25.03 -2.55
C GLU A 185 7.66 25.34 -3.67
N LEU A 186 8.73 24.55 -3.76
CA LEU A 186 9.77 24.71 -4.77
C LEU A 186 9.24 24.39 -6.17
N GLN A 187 8.38 23.39 -6.31
CA GLN A 187 7.77 23.03 -7.58
C GLN A 187 6.83 24.13 -8.09
N VAL A 188 6.01 24.72 -7.21
CA VAL A 188 5.17 25.88 -7.52
C VAL A 188 6.03 27.07 -7.94
N LYS A 189 7.05 27.42 -7.15
CA LYS A 189 7.99 28.52 -7.47
C LYS A 189 8.67 28.31 -8.82
N LEU A 190 9.07 27.06 -9.13
CA LEU A 190 9.68 26.71 -10.41
C LEU A 190 8.68 26.88 -11.56
N GLN A 191 7.45 26.40 -11.39
CA GLN A 191 6.41 26.50 -12.40
C GLN A 191 6.03 27.96 -12.69
N GLU A 192 5.92 28.81 -11.67
CA GLU A 192 5.68 30.24 -11.83
C GLU A 192 6.82 30.94 -12.59
N ALA A 193 8.07 30.63 -12.24
CA ALA A 193 9.24 31.19 -12.93
C ALA A 193 9.31 30.75 -14.40
N GLU A 194 9.00 29.47 -14.69
CA GLU A 194 8.96 28.94 -16.05
C GLU A 194 7.82 29.57 -16.88
N GLN A 195 6.64 29.79 -16.28
CA GLN A 195 5.54 30.49 -16.94
C GLN A 195 5.90 31.95 -17.27
N LYS A 196 6.53 32.67 -16.34
CA LYS A 196 6.97 34.06 -16.58
C LYS A 196 8.01 34.13 -17.70
N LEU A 197 8.98 33.22 -17.71
CA LEU A 197 9.98 33.11 -18.78
C LEU A 197 9.31 32.82 -20.13
N GLN A 198 8.33 31.93 -20.18
CA GLN A 198 7.63 31.59 -21.43
C GLN A 198 6.82 32.78 -21.97
N ARG A 199 6.16 33.55 -21.10
CA ARG A 199 5.42 34.77 -21.49
C ARG A 199 6.36 35.83 -22.09
N LEU A 200 7.47 36.12 -21.42
CA LEU A 200 8.49 37.06 -21.91
C LEU A 200 9.12 36.60 -23.24
N GLN A 201 9.29 35.28 -23.45
CA GLN A 201 9.77 34.73 -24.72
C GLN A 201 8.71 34.79 -25.83
N GLN A 202 7.42 34.60 -25.53
CA GLN A 202 6.34 34.72 -26.51
C GLN A 202 6.12 36.17 -26.96
N GLU A 203 6.19 37.13 -26.03
CA GLU A 203 6.16 38.56 -26.35
C GLU A 203 7.32 38.98 -27.28
N GLN A 204 8.44 38.25 -27.23
CA GLN A 204 9.59 38.40 -28.11
C GLN A 204 9.36 37.86 -29.54
N GLY A 205 8.43 36.90 -29.72
CA GLY A 205 8.27 36.11 -30.94
C GLY A 205 7.47 36.76 -32.07
N THR A 206 6.97 37.99 -31.90
CA THR A 206 6.12 38.66 -32.91
C THR A 206 6.91 39.66 -33.78
N ASP A 207 8.11 40.08 -33.36
CA ASP A 207 8.96 40.99 -34.15
C ASP A 207 10.45 40.68 -33.90
N ALA A 208 11.09 40.00 -34.84
CA ALA A 208 12.48 39.53 -34.74
C ALA A 208 13.55 40.64 -34.66
N ASN A 209 13.14 41.92 -34.68
CA ASN A 209 14.01 43.11 -34.65
C ASN A 209 13.84 43.98 -33.38
N LEU A 210 13.02 43.58 -32.40
CA LEU A 210 12.92 44.30 -31.13
C LEU A 210 14.13 43.96 -30.23
N ILE A 211 15.08 44.90 -30.16
CA ILE A 211 16.18 44.89 -29.20
C ILE A 211 15.56 44.89 -27.79
N LEU A 212 15.92 43.92 -26.96
CA LEU A 212 15.49 43.84 -25.56
C LEU A 212 15.69 45.19 -24.88
N THR A 213 14.66 45.68 -24.21
CA THR A 213 14.86 46.81 -23.30
C THR A 213 15.82 46.38 -22.18
N PRO A 214 16.68 47.27 -21.67
CA PRO A 214 17.59 46.94 -20.58
C PRO A 214 16.85 46.33 -19.37
N GLU A 215 15.63 46.81 -19.08
CA GLU A 215 14.77 46.31 -18.00
C GLU A 215 14.31 44.86 -18.24
N GLN A 216 13.83 44.52 -19.44
CA GLN A 216 13.42 43.14 -19.77
C GLN A 216 14.60 42.16 -19.76
N SER A 217 15.79 42.61 -20.17
CA SER A 217 17.00 41.78 -20.13
C SER A 217 17.40 41.43 -18.69
N ALA A 218 17.29 42.40 -17.77
CA ALA A 218 17.57 42.21 -16.35
C ALA A 218 16.54 41.27 -15.68
N GLU A 219 15.25 41.42 -16.00
CA GLU A 219 14.19 40.53 -15.48
C GLU A 219 14.35 39.08 -15.99
N LEU A 220 14.70 38.89 -17.26
CA LEU A 220 15.01 37.57 -17.82
C LEU A 220 16.21 36.91 -17.11
N GLU A 221 17.24 37.67 -16.77
CA GLU A 221 18.40 37.17 -16.05
C GLU A 221 18.04 36.76 -14.62
N GLN A 222 17.27 37.59 -13.91
CA GLN A 222 16.76 37.25 -12.57
C GLN A 222 15.87 35.99 -12.59
N LEU A 223 14.95 35.86 -13.54
CA LEU A 223 14.10 34.67 -13.64
C LEU A 223 14.90 33.41 -13.99
N ARG A 224 15.95 33.53 -14.82
CA ARG A 224 16.86 32.41 -15.12
C ARG A 224 17.64 31.98 -13.87
N GLU A 225 18.07 32.94 -13.06
CA GLU A 225 18.75 32.69 -11.77
C GLU A 225 17.82 32.00 -10.78
N ILE A 226 16.61 32.54 -10.58
CA ILE A 226 15.58 31.94 -9.71
C ILE A 226 15.27 30.50 -10.14
N ARG A 227 15.13 30.23 -11.44
CA ARG A 227 14.92 28.88 -11.97
C ARG A 227 16.08 27.94 -11.64
N LEU A 228 17.32 28.43 -11.79
CA LEU A 228 18.53 27.64 -11.50
C LEU A 228 18.66 27.34 -10.01
N GLU A 229 18.44 28.34 -9.16
CA GLU A 229 18.45 28.23 -7.70
C GLU A 229 17.37 27.26 -7.23
N THR A 230 16.12 27.45 -7.68
CA THR A 230 14.99 26.59 -7.30
C THR A 230 15.21 25.13 -7.73
N ARG A 231 15.80 24.88 -8.91
CA ARG A 231 16.17 23.51 -9.33
C ARG A 231 17.30 22.91 -8.49
N LYS A 232 18.25 23.72 -8.03
CA LYS A 232 19.29 23.25 -7.10
C LYS A 232 18.70 22.91 -5.74
N GLU A 233 17.84 23.76 -5.20
CA GLU A 233 17.12 23.53 -3.95
C GLU A 233 16.28 22.25 -4.03
N LEU A 234 15.51 22.07 -5.11
CA LEU A 234 14.66 20.88 -5.29
C LEU A 234 15.51 19.58 -5.32
N ARG A 235 16.65 19.60 -6.01
CA ARG A 235 17.59 18.45 -6.00
C ARG A 235 18.22 18.23 -4.63
N ALA A 236 18.52 19.30 -3.89
CA ALA A 236 19.08 19.20 -2.55
C ALA A 236 18.07 18.57 -1.58
N VAL A 237 16.81 19.01 -1.62
CA VAL A 237 15.70 18.44 -0.84
C VAL A 237 15.51 16.95 -1.14
N GLN A 238 15.47 16.56 -2.42
CA GLN A 238 15.35 15.15 -2.81
C GLN A 238 16.56 14.30 -2.37
N HIS A 239 17.77 14.87 -2.44
CA HIS A 239 18.98 14.19 -1.98
C HIS A 239 18.99 14.02 -0.46
N GLU A 240 18.58 15.04 0.29
CA GLU A 240 18.49 15.01 1.75
C GLU A 240 17.46 13.99 2.23
N LEU A 241 16.29 13.92 1.59
CA LEU A 241 15.27 12.90 1.85
C LEU A 241 15.88 11.49 1.76
N LYS A 242 16.56 11.20 0.65
CA LYS A 242 17.18 9.89 0.41
C LYS A 242 18.31 9.60 1.41
N LYS A 243 19.17 10.57 1.68
CA LYS A 243 20.30 10.43 2.60
C LYS A 243 19.84 10.14 4.03
N ASN A 244 18.82 10.84 4.53
CA ASN A 244 18.30 10.65 5.88
C ASN A 244 17.68 9.25 6.06
N ILE A 245 16.99 8.74 5.04
CA ILE A 245 16.45 7.37 5.03
C ILE A 245 17.57 6.34 5.05
N GLU A 246 18.62 6.54 4.24
CA GLU A 246 19.78 5.65 4.17
C GLU A 246 20.60 5.62 5.47
N ASP A 247 20.83 6.77 6.11
CA ASP A 247 21.60 6.86 7.36
C ASP A 247 20.89 6.17 8.53
N LEU A 248 19.57 6.40 8.67
CA LEU A 248 18.76 5.72 9.69
C LEU A 248 18.82 4.20 9.53
N GLY A 249 18.61 3.72 8.29
CA GLY A 249 18.68 2.28 7.98
C GLY A 249 20.07 1.70 8.24
N THR A 250 21.13 2.43 7.88
CA THR A 250 22.51 2.00 8.08
C THR A 250 22.89 1.94 9.55
N ARG A 251 22.54 2.95 10.34
CA ARG A 251 22.82 2.99 11.78
C ARG A 251 22.14 1.83 12.53
N LEU A 252 20.86 1.57 12.22
CA LEU A 252 20.12 0.44 12.80
C LEU A 252 20.72 -0.91 12.41
N ARG A 253 21.15 -1.04 11.15
CA ARG A 253 21.83 -2.24 10.66
C ARG A 253 23.16 -2.47 11.39
N ILE A 254 23.98 -1.44 11.56
CA ILE A 254 25.26 -1.53 12.28
C ILE A 254 25.04 -1.97 13.73
N ILE A 255 24.07 -1.37 14.42
CA ILE A 255 23.75 -1.73 15.81
C ILE A 255 23.29 -3.19 15.88
N ASN A 256 22.29 -3.60 15.09
CA ASN A 256 21.73 -4.94 15.22
C ASN A 256 22.67 -6.05 14.71
N ILE A 257 23.38 -5.84 13.60
CA ILE A 257 24.33 -6.84 13.05
C ILE A 257 25.61 -6.89 13.89
N GLY A 258 26.11 -5.75 14.37
CA GLY A 258 27.36 -5.68 15.12
C GLY A 258 27.24 -6.12 16.59
N LEU A 259 26.10 -5.86 17.23
CA LEU A 259 25.93 -6.07 18.68
C LEU A 259 25.96 -7.55 19.07
N ILE A 260 25.31 -8.44 18.30
CA ILE A 260 25.24 -9.87 18.66
C ILE A 260 26.63 -10.54 18.62
N PRO A 261 27.42 -10.45 17.54
CA PRO A 261 28.77 -11.00 17.51
C PRO A 261 29.67 -10.44 18.63
N VAL A 262 29.58 -9.13 18.90
CA VAL A 262 30.36 -8.49 19.98
C VAL A 262 29.98 -9.07 21.35
N LEU A 263 28.69 -9.23 21.65
CA LEU A 263 28.24 -9.85 22.90
C LEU A 263 28.75 -11.29 23.04
N VAL A 264 28.72 -12.08 21.97
CA VAL A 264 29.22 -13.47 22.00
C VAL A 264 30.72 -13.51 22.29
N ILE A 265 31.51 -12.63 21.66
CA ILE A 265 32.95 -12.52 21.92
C ILE A 265 33.21 -12.14 23.38
N LEU A 266 32.48 -11.16 23.92
CA LEU A 266 32.62 -10.73 25.31
C LEU A 266 32.28 -11.87 26.30
N ILE A 267 31.22 -12.64 26.04
CA ILE A 267 30.84 -13.79 26.86
C ILE A 267 31.92 -14.89 26.79
N ALA A 268 32.45 -15.18 25.61
CA ALA A 268 33.51 -16.16 25.42
C ALA A 268 34.80 -15.78 26.17
N LEU A 269 35.20 -14.50 26.09
CA LEU A 269 36.35 -13.97 26.83
C LEU A 269 36.12 -14.02 28.35
N GLY A 270 34.94 -13.58 28.81
CA GLY A 270 34.60 -13.59 30.24
C GLY A 270 34.59 -15.00 30.84
N THR A 271 34.01 -15.97 30.13
CA THR A 271 34.01 -17.38 30.57
C THR A 271 35.40 -18.01 30.51
N GLY A 272 36.23 -17.63 29.53
CA GLY A 272 37.64 -18.03 29.44
C GLY A 272 38.46 -17.57 30.64
N ILE A 273 38.37 -16.28 30.99
CA ILE A 273 39.08 -15.70 32.14
C ILE A 273 38.61 -16.35 33.45
N TYR A 274 37.30 -16.50 33.63
CA TYR A 274 36.73 -17.12 34.84
C TYR A 274 37.20 -18.57 35.03
N ARG A 275 37.31 -19.35 33.95
CA ARG A 275 37.80 -20.74 34.02
C ARG A 275 39.30 -20.83 34.35
N THR A 276 40.11 -19.92 33.85
CA THR A 276 41.56 -19.89 34.14
C THR A 276 41.83 -19.57 35.61
N ASN A 277 41.13 -18.58 36.18
CA ASN A 277 41.28 -18.20 37.59
C ASN A 277 40.78 -19.27 38.58
N ARG A 278 40.00 -20.25 38.13
CA ARG A 278 39.47 -21.34 38.97
C ARG A 278 40.33 -22.61 38.93
N ARG A 279 41.31 -22.67 38.01
CA ARG A 279 42.22 -23.81 37.82
C ARG A 279 43.62 -23.56 38.40
N GLN A 280 43.94 -22.30 38.73
CA GLN A 280 45.07 -21.93 39.59
C GLN A 280 44.61 -21.91 41.04
#